data_AF-A7SNR9-F1
#
_entry.id   AF-A7SNR9-F1
#
_cell.length_a   1.000
_cell.length_b   1.000
_cell.length_c   1.000
_cell.angle_alpha   90.00
_cell.angle_beta   90.00
_cell.angle_gamma   90.00
#
_symmetry.space_group_name_H-M   'P 1'
#
loop_
_entity.id
_entity.type
_entity.pdbx_description
1 polymer ?
#
loop_
_entity_poly.entity_id
_entity_poly.type
_entity_poly.pdbx_seq_one_letter_code
_entity_poly.pdbx_strand_id
1 'polypeptide(L)'
;EQSAGPKWFDLPATTVTPELKQELKVLKMRHILDPKRHYKKNDSKELPKYFQMGTVVEGAADFYSSRIPKRSRKNNIVQELLADAQFRRYNKKKFLEIQAAKESGRKGFYKKKTNRRKPAWARK
;
A
#
# COMPACT_ATOMS: atom_id res chain seq x y z
N GLU A 1 -9.71 7.08 27.80
CA GLU A 1 -9.46 8.45 27.31
C GLU A 1 -10.13 8.64 25.96
N GLN A 2 -11.01 9.64 25.87
CA GLN A 2 -11.82 9.93 24.68
C GLN A 2 -11.12 10.91 23.71
N SER A 3 -10.22 11.77 24.23
CA SER A 3 -9.41 12.69 23.45
C SER A 3 -7.93 12.62 23.85
N ALA A 4 -7.05 13.16 23.01
CA ALA A 4 -5.61 13.31 23.29
C ALA A 4 -5.29 14.41 24.32
N GLY A 5 -6.32 15.10 24.84
CA GLY A 5 -6.24 16.15 25.85
C GLY A 5 -6.06 17.58 25.33
N PRO A 6 -6.11 18.59 26.23
CA PRO A 6 -6.15 20.01 25.86
C PRO A 6 -4.90 20.52 25.15
N LYS A 7 -3.73 19.93 25.43
CA LYS A 7 -2.47 20.26 24.76
C LYS A 7 -2.47 19.93 23.27
N TRP A 8 -3.42 19.09 22.83
CA TRP A 8 -3.60 18.69 21.45
C TRP A 8 -5.01 18.99 20.96
N PHE A 9 -5.57 20.12 21.43
CA PHE A 9 -6.88 20.63 21.05
C PHE A 9 -8.00 19.58 21.08
N ASP A 10 -7.92 18.67 22.06
CA ASP A 10 -8.89 17.59 22.26
C ASP A 10 -9.12 16.72 21.02
N LEU A 11 -8.04 16.38 20.32
CA LEU A 11 -8.08 15.46 19.18
C LEU A 11 -8.82 14.16 19.56
N PRO A 12 -9.94 13.83 18.90
CA PRO A 12 -10.78 12.71 19.27
C PRO A 12 -10.11 11.37 18.95
N ALA A 13 -10.37 10.36 19.78
CA ALA A 13 -10.06 8.98 19.44
C ALA A 13 -11.03 8.50 18.34
N THR A 14 -10.52 8.33 17.12
CA THR A 14 -11.33 7.86 16.00
C THR A 14 -11.60 6.37 16.09
N THR A 15 -12.81 5.95 15.77
CA THR A 15 -13.14 4.54 15.59
C THR A 15 -12.47 4.02 14.32
N VAL A 16 -11.68 2.95 14.46
CA VAL A 16 -10.93 2.39 13.32
C VAL A 16 -11.87 1.53 12.48
N THR A 17 -12.42 2.12 11.42
CA THR A 17 -13.13 1.36 10.37
C THR A 17 -12.12 0.53 9.55
N PRO A 18 -12.55 -0.55 8.87
CA PRO A 18 -11.66 -1.36 8.05
C PRO A 18 -10.98 -0.55 6.94
N GLU A 19 -11.66 0.46 6.38
CA GLU A 19 -11.10 1.36 5.37
C GLU A 19 -9.95 2.20 5.94
N LEU A 20 -10.17 2.84 7.09
CA LEU A 20 -9.13 3.61 7.79
C LEU A 20 -7.92 2.75 8.15
N LYS A 21 -8.14 1.49 8.54
CA LYS A 21 -7.06 0.55 8.80
C LYS A 21 -6.21 0.28 7.55
N GLN A 22 -6.83 0.18 6.37
CA GLN A 22 -6.10 0.00 5.11
C GLN A 22 -5.27 1.24 4.79
N GLU A 23 -5.82 2.42 4.98
CA GLU A 23 -5.13 3.69 4.74
C GLU A 23 -3.92 3.86 5.66
N LEU A 24 -4.08 3.61 6.96
CA LEU A 24 -2.99 3.64 7.92
C LEU A 24 -1.90 2.61 7.59
N LYS A 25 -2.29 1.44 7.10
CA LYS A 25 -1.34 0.40 6.65
C LYS A 25 -0.55 0.87 5.43
N VAL A 26 -1.20 1.51 4.45
CA VAL A 26 -0.53 2.10 3.29
C VAL A 26 0.46 3.18 3.71
N LEU A 27 0.07 4.06 4.63
CA LEU A 27 0.94 5.11 5.15
C LEU A 27 2.17 4.54 5.86
N LYS A 28 2.01 3.45 6.61
CA LYS A 28 3.13 2.71 7.22
C LYS A 28 4.08 2.12 6.17
N MET A 29 3.52 1.62 5.06
CA MET A 29 4.28 1.04 3.95
C MET A 29 4.77 2.08 2.93
N ARG A 30 4.68 3.40 3.22
CA ARG A 30 5.05 4.48 2.27
C ARG A 30 6.43 4.34 1.65
N HIS A 31 7.38 3.74 2.36
CA HIS A 31 8.74 3.50 1.91
C HIS A 31 8.86 2.50 0.75
N ILE A 32 7.83 1.69 0.50
CA ILE A 32 7.79 0.68 -0.58
C ILE A 32 6.99 1.21 -1.79
N LEU A 33 6.14 2.22 -1.59
CA LEU A 33 5.18 2.67 -2.60
C LEU A 33 5.87 3.27 -3.83
N ASP A 34 6.91 4.08 -3.62
CA ASP A 34 7.69 4.70 -4.69
C ASP A 34 9.17 4.34 -4.50
N PRO A 35 9.80 3.65 -5.47
CA PRO A 35 11.23 3.30 -5.39
C PRO A 35 12.17 4.50 -5.37
N LYS A 36 11.69 5.70 -5.75
CA LYS A 36 12.50 6.93 -5.78
C LYS A 36 12.41 7.75 -4.50
N ARG A 37 11.43 7.47 -3.64
CA ARG A 37 11.19 8.24 -2.40
C ARG A 37 11.56 7.41 -1.18
N HIS A 38 12.67 7.81 -0.55
CA HIS A 38 13.15 7.19 0.67
C HIS A 38 12.69 8.00 1.88
N TYR A 39 11.87 7.39 2.73
CA TYR A 39 11.41 7.99 3.98
C TYR A 39 12.21 7.47 5.16
N LYS A 40 12.28 8.27 6.23
CA LYS A 40 12.77 7.78 7.53
C LYS A 40 11.91 6.59 7.98
N LYS A 41 12.58 5.54 8.48
CA LYS A 41 11.91 4.35 9.00
C LYS A 41 10.95 4.75 10.12
N ASN A 42 9.79 4.09 10.13
CA ASN A 42 8.79 4.29 11.16
C ASN A 42 9.03 3.22 12.24
N ASP A 43 9.41 3.64 13.44
CA ASP A 43 9.81 2.72 14.51
C ASP A 43 8.60 2.12 15.24
N SER A 44 7.41 2.72 15.10
CA SER A 44 6.20 2.23 15.75
C SER A 44 5.59 1.02 15.04
N LYS A 45 5.36 -0.04 15.80
CA LYS A 45 4.61 -1.22 15.34
C LYS A 45 3.10 -0.97 15.34
N GLU A 46 2.61 -0.11 16.22
CA GLU A 46 1.18 0.09 16.47
C GLU A 46 0.62 1.24 15.65
N LEU A 47 -0.68 1.17 15.36
CA LEU A 47 -1.40 2.26 14.71
C LEU A 47 -1.65 3.37 15.74
N PRO A 48 -1.58 4.65 15.33
CA PRO A 48 -1.86 5.76 16.25
C PRO A 48 -3.30 5.65 16.79
N LYS A 49 -3.46 5.88 18.10
CA LYS A 49 -4.76 5.85 18.78
C LYS A 49 -5.61 7.09 18.49
N TYR A 50 -4.97 8.25 18.38
CA TYR A 50 -5.62 9.53 18.11
C TYR A 50 -5.17 10.03 16.74
N PHE A 51 -6.10 10.19 15.81
CA PHE A 51 -5.81 10.71 14.47
C PHE A 51 -7.05 11.39 13.89
N GLN A 52 -6.87 12.14 12.80
CA GLN A 52 -7.95 12.69 12.01
C GLN A 52 -7.59 12.57 10.53
N MET A 53 -8.61 12.41 9.70
CA MET A 53 -8.46 12.47 8.25
C MET A 53 -8.90 13.85 7.76
N GLY A 54 -7.99 14.54 7.10
CA GLY A 54 -8.23 15.84 6.49
C GLY A 54 -7.95 15.79 4.99
N THR A 55 -8.48 16.76 4.28
CA THR A 55 -8.17 17.01 2.86
C THR A 55 -7.36 18.30 2.76
N VAL A 56 -6.39 18.33 1.84
CA VAL A 56 -5.58 19.53 1.62
C VAL A 56 -6.41 20.57 0.88
N VAL A 57 -6.54 21.76 1.45
CA VAL A 57 -7.12 22.93 0.79
C VAL A 57 -6.02 23.65 0.03
N GLU A 58 -6.10 23.65 -1.29
CA GLU A 58 -5.09 24.24 -2.17
C GLU A 58 -5.06 25.78 -2.03
N GLY A 59 -3.86 26.36 -2.05
CA GLY A 59 -3.68 27.81 -1.96
C GLY A 59 -4.14 28.55 -3.23
N ALA A 60 -4.54 29.81 -3.08
CA ALA A 60 -5.03 30.62 -4.20
C ALA A 60 -3.97 30.96 -5.26
N ALA A 61 -2.69 30.95 -4.88
CA ALA A 61 -1.58 31.39 -5.73
C ALA A 61 -1.10 30.35 -6.75
N ASP A 62 -1.39 29.06 -6.55
CA ASP A 62 -0.81 27.98 -7.36
C ASP A 62 -1.91 27.16 -8.06
N PHE A 63 -2.33 27.66 -9.22
CA PHE A 63 -3.49 27.11 -9.94
C PHE A 63 -3.14 25.90 -10.82
N TYR A 64 -1.93 25.87 -11.40
CA TYR A 64 -1.60 24.93 -12.48
C TYR A 64 -0.70 23.77 -12.05
N SER A 65 0.07 23.91 -10.96
CA SER A 65 1.10 22.91 -10.63
C SER A 65 0.69 21.95 -9.51
N SER A 66 0.13 22.45 -8.41
CA SER A 66 -0.24 21.63 -7.24
C SER A 66 -1.72 21.24 -7.17
N ARG A 67 -2.59 21.91 -7.93
CA ARG A 67 -4.04 21.69 -7.90
C ARG A 67 -4.46 20.42 -8.66
N ILE A 68 -5.17 19.54 -7.96
CA ILE A 68 -5.69 18.29 -8.54
C ILE A 68 -7.06 18.57 -9.18
N PRO A 69 -7.29 18.27 -10.47
CA PRO A 69 -8.58 18.48 -11.12
C PRO A 69 -9.66 17.59 -10.49
N LYS A 70 -10.91 18.08 -10.48
CA LYS A 70 -12.07 17.42 -9.82
C LYS A 70 -12.22 15.94 -10.20
N ARG A 71 -11.94 15.55 -11.44
CA ARG A 71 -12.03 14.15 -11.93
C ARG A 71 -11.02 13.21 -11.26
N SER A 72 -9.84 13.73 -10.94
CA SER A 72 -8.74 12.96 -10.35
C SER A 72 -8.81 12.93 -8.83
N ARG A 73 -9.56 13.85 -8.20
CA ARG A 73 -9.80 13.83 -6.75
C ARG A 73 -10.56 12.56 -6.36
N LYS A 74 -10.03 11.86 -5.36
CA LYS A 74 -10.63 10.66 -4.74
C LYS A 74 -10.86 10.92 -3.26
N ASN A 75 -11.73 10.13 -2.66
CA ASN A 75 -12.09 10.27 -1.25
C ASN A 75 -10.99 9.73 -0.33
N ASN A 76 -10.21 8.75 -0.81
CA ASN A 76 -9.28 7.97 0.00
C ASN A 76 -7.91 7.88 -0.69
N ILE A 77 -6.84 7.81 0.12
CA ILE A 77 -5.45 7.67 -0.37
C ILE A 77 -5.27 6.39 -1.18
N VAL A 78 -5.89 5.29 -0.73
CA VAL A 78 -5.84 4.00 -1.42
C VAL A 78 -6.45 4.09 -2.82
N GLN A 79 -7.57 4.79 -2.96
CA GLN A 79 -8.23 4.97 -4.25
C GLN A 79 -7.40 5.83 -5.20
N GLU A 80 -6.72 6.85 -4.69
CA GLU A 80 -5.80 7.68 -5.46
C GLU A 80 -4.63 6.85 -6.01
N LEU A 81 -4.00 6.03 -5.16
CA LEU A 81 -2.93 5.11 -5.59
C LEU A 81 -3.42 4.08 -6.62
N LEU A 82 -4.63 3.56 -6.44
CA LEU A 82 -5.22 2.62 -7.41
C LEU A 82 -5.56 3.28 -8.74
N ALA A 83 -5.85 4.58 -8.76
CA ALA A 83 -6.10 5.32 -9.99
C ALA A 83 -4.82 5.54 -10.81
N ASP A 84 -3.65 5.61 -10.17
CA ASP A 84 -2.36 5.78 -10.84
C ASP A 84 -1.94 4.52 -11.64
N ALA A 85 -1.85 4.68 -12.96
CA ALA A 85 -1.45 3.63 -13.87
C ALA A 85 0.03 3.22 -13.71
N GLN A 86 0.93 4.15 -13.40
CA GLN A 86 2.35 3.86 -13.23
C GLN A 86 2.57 3.02 -11.98
N PHE A 87 1.95 3.41 -10.87
CA PHE A 87 1.92 2.64 -9.63
C PHE A 87 1.44 1.21 -9.84
N ARG A 88 0.31 1.01 -10.53
CA ARG A 88 -0.22 -0.34 -10.84
C ARG A 88 0.76 -1.17 -11.66
N ARG A 89 1.36 -0.59 -12.69
CA ARG A 89 2.31 -1.30 -13.58
C ARG A 89 3.55 -1.76 -12.81
N TYR A 90 4.13 -0.86 -12.00
CA TYR A 90 5.31 -1.15 -11.19
C TYR A 90 5.03 -2.26 -10.16
N ASN A 91 3.94 -2.12 -9.39
CA ASN A 91 3.58 -3.08 -8.37
C ASN A 91 3.23 -4.45 -8.94
N LYS A 92 2.53 -4.50 -10.07
CA LYS A 92 2.25 -5.78 -10.76
C LYS A 92 3.54 -6.47 -11.19
N LYS A 93 4.48 -5.72 -11.78
CA LYS A 93 5.80 -6.24 -12.18
C LYS A 93 6.55 -6.81 -10.96
N LYS A 94 6.68 -6.02 -9.89
CA LYS A 94 7.40 -6.43 -8.69
C LYS A 94 6.73 -7.58 -7.96
N PHE A 95 5.39 -7.61 -7.92
CA PHE A 95 4.67 -8.73 -7.37
C PHE A 95 4.99 -10.03 -8.11
N LEU A 96 4.94 -10.04 -9.45
CA LEU A 96 5.25 -11.22 -10.24
C LEU A 96 6.71 -11.68 -10.09
N GLU A 97 7.67 -10.74 -10.04
CA GLU A 97 9.08 -11.05 -9.76
C GLU A 97 9.23 -11.75 -8.40
N ILE A 98 8.58 -11.22 -7.36
CA ILE A 98 8.62 -11.79 -6.00
C ILE A 98 7.92 -13.15 -5.97
N GLN A 99 6.78 -13.31 -6.66
CA GLN A 99 6.08 -14.60 -6.72
C GLN A 99 6.92 -15.66 -7.42
N ALA A 100 7.53 -15.35 -8.56
CA ALA A 100 8.42 -16.26 -9.28
C ALA A 100 9.62 -16.66 -8.43
N ALA A 101 10.25 -15.70 -7.73
CA ALA A 101 11.34 -15.98 -6.81
C ALA A 101 10.90 -16.89 -5.65
N LYS A 102 9.73 -16.62 -5.05
CA LYS A 102 9.16 -17.42 -3.95
C LYS A 102 8.65 -18.79 -4.39
N GLU A 103 8.27 -18.96 -5.65
CA GLU A 103 7.81 -20.23 -6.21
C GLU A 103 8.99 -21.12 -6.67
N SER A 104 10.13 -20.51 -6.98
CA SER A 104 11.34 -21.25 -7.33
C SER A 104 11.68 -22.30 -6.27
N GLY A 105 11.98 -23.53 -6.71
CA GLY A 105 12.35 -24.64 -5.82
C GLY A 105 11.21 -25.25 -4.99
N ARG A 106 9.97 -24.74 -5.07
CA ARG A 106 8.82 -25.30 -4.32
C ARG A 106 8.26 -26.58 -4.94
N LYS A 107 7.08 -26.99 -4.45
CA LYS A 107 6.34 -28.19 -4.89
C LYS A 107 6.16 -28.27 -6.41
N GLY A 108 5.93 -27.16 -7.11
CA GLY A 108 5.83 -27.13 -8.57
C GLY A 108 7.11 -27.61 -9.26
N PHE A 109 8.27 -27.12 -8.81
CA PHE A 109 9.58 -27.57 -9.28
C PHE A 109 9.81 -29.07 -8.98
N TYR A 110 9.52 -29.49 -7.74
CA TYR A 110 9.68 -30.90 -7.34
C TYR A 110 8.77 -31.82 -8.16
N LYS A 111 7.49 -31.48 -8.34
CA LYS A 111 6.52 -32.22 -9.16
C LYS A 111 6.97 -32.32 -10.62
N LYS A 112 7.51 -31.23 -11.19
CA LYS A 112 8.06 -31.24 -12.55
C LYS A 112 9.27 -32.17 -12.65
N LYS A 113 10.16 -32.14 -11.66
CA LYS A 113 11.35 -33.02 -11.59
C LYS A 113 10.95 -34.49 -11.45
N THR A 114 10.00 -34.83 -10.57
CA THR A 114 9.52 -36.20 -10.40
C THR A 114 8.79 -36.69 -11.64
N ASN A 115 7.94 -35.87 -12.27
CA ASN A 115 7.27 -36.24 -13.52
C ASN A 115 8.27 -36.49 -14.66
N ARG A 116 9.36 -35.70 -14.72
CA ARG A 116 10.46 -35.92 -15.67
C ARG A 116 11.25 -37.20 -15.37
N ARG A 117 11.23 -37.72 -14.14
CA ARG A 117 11.86 -39.01 -13.80
C ARG A 117 10.96 -40.22 -14.10
N LYS A 118 9.66 -40.02 -14.31
CA LYS A 118 8.76 -41.13 -14.65
C LYS A 118 9.09 -41.68 -16.04
N PRO A 119 9.04 -43.01 -16.22
CA PRO A 119 9.18 -43.63 -17.53
C PRO A 119 8.03 -43.20 -18.45
N ALA A 120 8.23 -43.29 -19.77
CA ALA A 120 7.32 -42.75 -20.77
C ALA A 120 5.88 -43.27 -20.63
N TRP A 121 5.71 -44.54 -20.27
CA TRP A 121 4.40 -45.17 -20.06
C TRP A 121 3.65 -44.67 -18.81
N ALA A 122 4.35 -44.08 -17.85
CA ALA A 122 3.78 -43.52 -16.62
C ALA A 122 3.60 -41.99 -16.68
N ARG A 123 3.98 -41.36 -17.80
CA ARG A 123 3.70 -39.95 -18.10
C ARG A 123 2.35 -39.89 -18.83
N LYS A 124 1.28 -39.74 -18.05
CA LYS A 124 -0.05 -39.38 -18.58
C LYS A 124 -0.16 -37.86 -18.61
#